data_AF-A0A4R7KD88-F1
#
_entry.id   AF-A0A4R7KD88-F1
#
_cell.length_a   1.000
_cell.length_b   1.000
_cell.length_c   1.000
_cell.angle_alpha   90.00
_cell.angle_beta   90.00
_cell.angle_gamma   90.00
#
_symmetry.space_group_name_H-M   'P 1'
#
loop_
_entity.id
_entity.type
_entity.pdbx_description
1 polymer ?
#
loop_
_entity_poly.entity_id
_entity_poly.type
_entity_poly.pdbx_seq_one_letter_code
_entity_poly.pdbx_strand_id
1 'polypeptide(L)'
;MEERAVEAAASLSWFFLSNSVSVNMYVNALKLHYIRGRDIKEFKNFQEIFCEVTSDGYNSLKDVLEKRIKLIARGSSLIIITGDLGSEDARAFEAIKEMGYDIVLIFISDEELEDDIKSVLSNSEIRMYFVTSESDIKGVLESK
;
A
#
# COMPACT_ATOMS: atom_id res chain seq x y z
N MET A 1 -11.77 1.70 8.68
CA MET A 1 -10.80 1.80 7.56
C MET A 1 -9.44 1.24 7.94
N GLU A 2 -8.86 1.61 9.09
CA GLU A 2 -7.56 1.07 9.55
C GLU A 2 -7.53 -0.45 9.66
N GLU A 3 -8.55 -1.08 10.26
CA GLU A 3 -8.65 -2.54 10.36
C GLU A 3 -8.61 -3.23 9.00
N ARG A 4 -9.27 -2.65 7.99
CA ARG A 4 -9.26 -3.16 6.61
C ARG A 4 -7.89 -2.99 5.95
N ALA A 5 -7.20 -1.88 6.22
CA ALA A 5 -5.82 -1.67 5.75
C ALA A 5 -4.87 -2.71 6.35
N VAL A 6 -4.99 -2.97 7.66
CA VAL A 6 -4.22 -3.98 8.36
C VAL A 6 -4.54 -5.38 7.83
N GLU A 7 -5.81 -5.70 7.61
CA GLU A 7 -6.25 -6.99 7.06
C GLU A 7 -5.69 -7.23 5.64
N ALA A 8 -5.75 -6.22 4.76
CA ALA A 8 -5.14 -6.27 3.43
C ALA A 8 -3.62 -6.43 3.51
N ALA A 9 -2.94 -5.64 4.33
CA ALA A 9 -1.49 -5.69 4.52
C ALA A 9 -1.04 -7.05 5.06
N ALA A 10 -1.78 -7.61 6.03
CA ALA A 10 -1.52 -8.91 6.62
C ALA A 10 -1.72 -10.04 5.60
N SER A 11 -2.82 -10.01 4.84
CA SER A 11 -3.12 -11.00 3.82
C SER A 11 -2.06 -11.02 2.72
N LEU A 12 -1.65 -9.86 2.22
CA LEU A 12 -0.60 -9.73 1.22
C LEU A 12 0.76 -10.19 1.75
N SER A 13 1.14 -9.75 2.95
CA SER A 13 2.41 -10.14 3.56
C SER A 13 2.49 -11.64 3.77
N TRP A 14 1.42 -12.26 4.27
CA TRP A 14 1.32 -13.70 4.41
C TRP A 14 1.47 -14.40 3.07
N PHE A 15 0.73 -13.96 2.06
CA PHE A 15 0.77 -14.54 0.71
C PHE A 15 2.18 -14.50 0.12
N PHE A 16 2.83 -13.33 0.10
CA PHE A 16 4.17 -13.19 -0.46
C PHE A 16 5.21 -14.03 0.28
N LEU A 17 5.23 -13.95 1.62
CA LEU A 17 6.20 -14.69 2.43
C LEU A 17 6.00 -16.21 2.33
N SER A 18 4.74 -16.67 2.20
CA SER A 18 4.43 -18.08 1.96
C SER A 18 4.92 -18.57 0.60
N ASN A 19 5.04 -17.67 -0.38
CA ASN A 19 5.54 -17.94 -1.72
C ASN A 19 7.03 -17.57 -1.89
N SER A 20 7.79 -17.41 -0.79
CA SER A 20 9.22 -17.07 -0.81
C SER A 20 9.54 -15.73 -1.50
N VAL A 21 8.59 -14.80 -1.51
CA VAL A 21 8.78 -13.44 -2.00
C VAL A 21 9.11 -12.55 -0.81
N SER A 22 10.25 -11.86 -0.85
CA SER A 22 10.65 -10.95 0.22
C SER A 22 9.78 -9.70 0.21
N VAL A 23 9.27 -9.33 1.38
CA VAL A 23 8.45 -8.15 1.59
C VAL A 23 9.22 -7.13 2.41
N ASN A 24 9.23 -5.89 1.94
CA ASN A 24 9.66 -4.72 2.69
C ASN A 24 8.43 -3.84 2.87
N MET A 25 8.04 -3.57 4.11
CA MET A 25 6.85 -2.78 4.41
C MET A 25 7.22 -1.56 5.23
N TYR A 26 6.64 -0.43 4.83
CA TYR A 26 6.64 0.81 5.59
C TYR A 26 5.20 1.04 6.08
N VAL A 27 5.03 1.27 7.37
CA VAL A 27 3.73 1.57 7.96
C VAL A 27 3.76 2.97 8.54
N ASN A 28 2.90 3.82 8.00
CA ASN A 28 2.75 5.20 8.43
C ASN A 28 1.72 5.27 9.56
N ALA A 29 2.18 5.09 10.79
CA ALA A 29 1.40 5.26 12.02
C ALA A 29 1.94 6.48 12.80
N LEU A 30 1.57 6.62 14.09
CA LEU A 30 2.20 7.57 15.03
C LEU A 30 3.73 7.65 14.93
N LYS A 31 4.36 6.53 14.56
CA LYS A 31 5.75 6.48 14.11
C LYS A 31 5.80 5.74 12.79
N LEU A 32 6.77 6.10 11.94
CA LEU A 32 7.06 5.32 10.76
C LEU A 32 7.72 4.00 11.17
N HIS A 33 7.03 2.89 10.95
CA HIS A 33 7.61 1.56 11.14
C HIS A 33 8.18 1.06 9.82
N TYR A 34 9.31 0.37 9.89
CA TYR A 34 9.87 -0.37 8.76
C TYR A 34 10.10 -1.81 9.19
N ILE A 35 9.60 -2.74 8.38
CA ILE A 35 9.76 -4.16 8.60
C ILE A 35 10.13 -4.87 7.30
N ARG A 36 10.92 -5.93 7.44
CA ARG A 36 11.34 -6.79 6.35
C ARG A 36 11.11 -8.24 6.70
N GLY A 37 10.63 -8.99 5.71
CA GLY A 37 10.52 -10.44 5.74
C GLY A 37 11.04 -11.07 4.46
N ARG A 38 11.61 -12.27 4.55
CA ARG A 38 12.09 -13.10 3.43
C ARG A 38 11.33 -14.41 3.33
N ASP A 39 10.80 -14.90 4.45
CA ASP A 39 10.01 -16.11 4.50
C ASP A 39 8.91 -16.03 5.58
N ILE A 40 8.03 -17.03 5.57
CA ILE A 40 6.84 -17.09 6.43
C ILE A 40 7.15 -17.10 7.93
N LYS A 41 8.35 -17.52 8.35
CA LYS A 41 8.73 -17.54 9.77
C LYS A 41 8.88 -16.12 10.32
N GLU A 42 9.17 -15.16 9.45
CA GLU A 42 9.30 -13.74 9.82
C GLU A 42 7.94 -13.02 9.85
N PHE A 43 6.83 -13.68 9.46
CA PHE A 43 5.50 -13.07 9.48
C PHE A 43 5.05 -12.62 10.88
N LYS A 44 5.51 -13.30 11.93
CA LYS A 44 5.23 -12.89 13.32
C LYS A 44 5.63 -11.44 13.59
N ASN A 45 6.74 -10.98 13.02
CA ASN A 45 7.21 -9.61 13.18
C ASN A 45 6.20 -8.61 12.55
N PHE A 46 5.55 -8.99 11.45
CA PHE A 46 4.53 -8.16 10.81
C PHE A 46 3.30 -8.06 11.69
N GLN A 47 2.87 -9.17 12.30
CA GLN A 47 1.74 -9.17 13.24
C GLN A 47 1.97 -8.25 14.42
N GLU A 48 3.19 -8.24 14.98
CA GLU A 48 3.56 -7.34 16.08
C GLU A 48 3.37 -5.86 15.67
N ILE A 49 3.82 -5.48 14.47
CA ILE A 49 3.61 -4.12 13.94
C ILE A 49 2.13 -3.83 13.69
N PHE A 50 1.38 -4.78 13.13
CA PHE A 50 -0.04 -4.61 12.83
C PHE A 50 -0.88 -4.33 14.08
N CYS A 51 -0.52 -4.91 15.23
CA CYS A 51 -1.17 -4.62 16.50
C CYS A 51 -0.89 -3.20 17.03
N GLU A 52 0.16 -2.53 16.54
CA GLU A 52 0.57 -1.19 16.97
C GLU A 52 0.11 -0.09 15.99
N VAL A 53 -0.55 -0.45 14.89
CA VAL A 53 -0.97 0.52 13.88
C VAL A 53 -2.07 1.41 14.43
N THR A 54 -1.76 2.69 14.55
CA THR A 54 -2.72 3.75 14.83
C THR A 54 -2.30 4.96 14.00
N SER A 55 -3.18 5.39 13.09
CA SER A 55 -2.94 6.57 12.27
C SER A 55 -3.00 7.82 13.13
N ASP A 56 -2.08 8.75 12.88
CA ASP A 56 -2.06 10.06 13.51
C ASP A 56 -2.52 11.18 12.57
N GLY A 57 -2.69 10.86 11.27
CA GLY A 57 -3.09 11.80 10.22
C GLY A 57 -2.06 12.88 9.89
N TYR A 58 -0.85 12.86 10.44
CA TYR A 58 0.11 13.96 10.30
C TYR A 58 1.09 13.79 9.15
N ASN A 59 1.48 12.56 8.82
CA ASN A 59 2.44 12.29 7.76
C ASN A 59 1.70 11.92 6.48
N SER A 60 1.95 12.64 5.39
CA SER A 60 1.42 12.27 4.08
C SER A 60 2.13 11.03 3.54
N LEU A 61 1.42 10.22 2.77
CA LEU A 61 2.00 9.05 2.13
C LEU A 61 3.08 9.46 1.11
N LYS A 62 2.87 10.58 0.42
CA LYS A 62 3.88 11.26 -0.41
C LYS A 62 5.21 11.46 0.31
N ASP A 63 5.20 12.02 1.53
CA ASP A 63 6.43 12.27 2.29
C ASP A 63 7.22 10.98 2.57
N VAL A 64 6.51 9.90 2.89
CA VAL A 64 7.12 8.58 3.14
C VAL A 64 7.73 8.05 1.84
N LEU A 65 6.99 8.11 0.74
CA LEU A 65 7.44 7.62 -0.56
C LEU A 65 8.64 8.40 -1.07
N GLU A 66 8.62 9.73 -1.09
CA GLU A 66 9.73 10.55 -1.59
C GLU A 66 11.04 10.30 -0.81
N LYS A 67 10.94 10.13 0.52
CA LYS A 67 12.10 9.85 1.38
C LYS A 67 12.65 8.44 1.21
N ARG A 68 11.79 7.46 0.88
CA ARG A 68 12.16 6.04 0.90
C ARG A 68 12.34 5.43 -0.49
N ILE A 69 11.80 6.02 -1.55
CA ILE A 69 11.85 5.46 -2.91
C ILE A 69 13.29 5.21 -3.39
N LYS A 70 14.22 6.09 -3.00
CA LYS A 70 15.66 5.96 -3.30
C LYS A 70 16.31 4.73 -2.68
N LEU A 71 15.71 4.16 -1.63
CA LEU A 71 16.16 2.96 -0.94
C LEU A 71 15.55 1.68 -1.53
N ILE A 72 14.57 1.82 -2.41
CA ILE A 72 13.88 0.69 -3.04
C ILE A 72 14.56 0.39 -4.38
N ALA A 73 14.93 -0.88 -4.58
CA ALA A 73 15.55 -1.32 -5.82
C ALA A 73 14.64 -1.04 -7.03
N ARG A 74 15.19 -0.45 -8.09
CA ARG A 74 14.46 -0.23 -9.35
C ARG A 74 13.92 -1.55 -9.89
N GLY A 75 12.73 -1.52 -10.46
CA GLY A 75 12.01 -2.71 -10.94
C GLY A 75 11.29 -3.49 -9.84
N SER A 76 11.28 -3.01 -8.59
CA SER A 76 10.39 -3.56 -7.55
C SER A 76 8.94 -3.17 -7.81
N SER A 77 8.00 -4.05 -7.47
CA SER A 77 6.58 -3.71 -7.39
C SER A 77 6.27 -3.07 -6.04
N LEU A 78 5.57 -1.93 -6.08
CA LEU A 78 5.10 -1.20 -4.93
C LEU A 78 3.60 -1.49 -4.76
N ILE A 79 3.22 -1.96 -3.58
CA ILE A 79 1.82 -2.06 -3.20
C ILE A 79 1.54 -0.98 -2.17
N ILE A 80 0.63 -0.08 -2.51
CA ILE A 80 0.25 1.05 -1.70
C ILE A 80 -1.16 0.79 -1.16
N ILE A 81 -1.33 0.85 0.15
CA ILE A 81 -2.62 0.71 0.82
C ILE A 81 -2.91 2.03 1.51
N THR A 82 -3.98 2.71 1.11
CA THR A 82 -4.36 4.00 1.70
C THR A 82 -5.88 4.16 1.72
N GLY A 83 -6.40 4.85 2.73
CA GLY A 83 -7.81 5.25 2.80
C GLY A 83 -8.05 6.71 2.43
N ASP A 84 -6.97 7.46 2.18
CA ASP A 84 -7.02 8.85 1.76
C ASP A 84 -6.07 9.03 0.58
N LEU A 85 -6.51 9.80 -0.41
CA LEU A 85 -5.75 10.06 -1.61
C LEU A 85 -6.09 11.42 -2.18
N GLY A 86 -5.13 12.35 -2.14
CA GLY A 86 -5.25 13.65 -2.77
C GLY A 86 -4.62 13.70 -4.16
N SER A 87 -4.86 14.80 -4.89
CA SER A 87 -4.27 15.04 -6.21
C SER A 87 -2.73 15.07 -6.16
N GLU A 88 -2.13 15.47 -5.03
CA GLU A 88 -0.67 15.44 -4.86
C GLU A 88 -0.11 14.01 -4.78
N ASP A 89 -0.81 13.10 -4.10
CA ASP A 89 -0.40 11.69 -4.00
C ASP A 89 -0.49 11.01 -5.37
N ALA A 90 -1.57 11.26 -6.13
CA ALA A 90 -1.72 10.71 -7.48
C ALA A 90 -0.57 11.12 -8.42
N ARG A 91 -0.19 12.40 -8.40
CA ARG A 91 0.97 12.89 -9.16
C ARG A 91 2.29 12.30 -8.68
N ALA A 92 2.44 12.09 -7.37
CA ALA A 92 3.62 11.43 -6.83
C ALA A 92 3.71 9.97 -7.31
N PHE A 93 2.59 9.25 -7.37
CA PHE A 93 2.57 7.87 -7.86
C PHE A 93 2.85 7.81 -9.37
N GLU A 94 2.30 8.71 -10.16
CA GLU A 94 2.62 8.87 -11.58
C GLU A 94 4.14 9.06 -11.78
N ALA A 95 4.74 10.01 -11.06
CA ALA A 95 6.19 10.25 -11.15
C ALA A 95 7.02 9.01 -10.76
N ILE A 96 6.59 8.25 -9.75
CA ILE A 96 7.26 7.00 -9.34
C ILE A 96 7.09 5.91 -10.41
N LYS A 97 5.93 5.83 -11.05
CA LYS A 97 5.69 4.90 -12.17
C LYS A 97 6.62 5.23 -13.35
N GLU A 98 6.79 6.51 -13.68
CA GLU A 98 7.73 6.98 -14.72
C GLU A 98 9.20 6.64 -14.40
N MET A 99 9.56 6.50 -13.12
CA MET A 99 10.90 6.04 -12.70
C MET A 99 11.13 4.52 -12.95
N GLY A 100 10.12 3.79 -13.42
CA GLY A 100 10.20 2.36 -13.76
C GLY A 100 9.82 1.41 -12.62
N TYR A 101 9.09 1.89 -11.62
CA TYR A 101 8.49 1.03 -10.59
C TYR A 101 7.10 0.59 -11.05
N ASP A 102 6.70 -0.64 -10.74
CA ASP A 102 5.30 -1.03 -10.91
C ASP A 102 4.52 -0.66 -9.65
N ILE A 103 3.30 -0.13 -9.81
CA ILE A 103 2.48 0.33 -8.68
C ILE A 103 1.11 -0.35 -8.75
N VAL A 104 0.74 -0.94 -7.62
CA VAL A 104 -0.61 -1.42 -7.32
C VAL A 104 -1.14 -0.62 -6.14
N LEU A 105 -2.27 0.05 -6.34
CA LEU A 105 -2.97 0.82 -5.32
C LEU A 105 -4.17 0.03 -4.79
N ILE A 106 -4.29 -0.08 -3.48
CA ILE A 106 -5.46 -0.59 -2.78
C ILE A 106 -6.04 0.61 -2.02
N PHE A 107 -7.12 1.16 -2.57
CA PHE A 107 -7.82 2.30 -2.01
C PHE A 107 -8.95 1.81 -1.11
N ILE A 108 -8.89 2.15 0.17
CA ILE A 108 -9.81 1.70 1.21
C ILE A 108 -10.71 2.85 1.63
N SER A 109 -11.86 3.00 0.96
CA SER A 109 -12.84 4.03 1.27
C SER A 109 -14.25 3.54 0.95
N ASP A 110 -15.22 4.06 1.69
CA ASP A 110 -16.64 3.96 1.33
C ASP A 110 -17.06 5.09 0.37
N GLU A 111 -16.18 6.08 0.16
CA GLU A 111 -16.39 7.21 -0.73
C GLU A 111 -15.79 6.94 -2.12
N GLU A 112 -16.41 7.52 -3.14
CA GLU A 112 -15.86 7.50 -4.49
C GLU A 112 -14.66 8.43 -4.60
N LEU A 113 -13.64 7.98 -5.35
CA LEU A 113 -12.48 8.79 -5.65
C LEU A 113 -12.85 9.90 -6.64
N GLU A 114 -12.32 11.11 -6.45
CA GLU A 114 -12.52 12.22 -7.38
C GLU A 114 -12.08 11.85 -8.82
N ASP A 115 -12.85 12.29 -9.81
CA ASP A 115 -12.68 11.90 -11.22
C ASP A 115 -11.32 12.32 -11.80
N ASP A 116 -10.78 13.44 -11.35
CA ASP A 116 -9.47 13.93 -11.76
C ASP A 116 -8.34 13.02 -11.24
N ILE A 117 -8.41 12.61 -9.97
CA ILE A 117 -7.47 11.67 -9.36
C ILE A 117 -7.54 10.32 -10.06
N LYS A 118 -8.75 9.81 -10.30
CA LYS A 118 -8.98 8.55 -11.02
C LYS A 118 -8.40 8.60 -12.43
N SER A 119 -8.59 9.72 -13.13
CA SER A 119 -8.06 9.93 -14.48
C SER A 119 -6.53 9.87 -14.50
N VAL A 120 -5.86 10.58 -13.58
CA VAL A 120 -4.39 10.54 -13.46
C VAL A 120 -3.91 9.11 -13.27
N LEU A 121 -4.42 8.40 -12.26
CA LEU A 121 -3.99 7.03 -11.96
C LEU A 121 -4.22 6.07 -13.13
N SER A 122 -5.36 6.19 -13.82
CA SER A 122 -5.68 5.33 -14.96
C SER A 122 -4.78 5.58 -16.18
N ASN A 123 -4.44 6.85 -16.45
CA ASN A 123 -3.59 7.23 -17.58
C ASN A 123 -2.13 6.82 -17.36
N SER A 124 -1.69 6.73 -16.09
CA SER A 124 -0.36 6.26 -15.72
C SER A 124 -0.25 4.72 -15.63
N GLU A 125 -1.27 3.96 -16.07
CA GLU A 125 -1.29 2.49 -15.99
C GLU A 125 -1.06 1.94 -14.56
N ILE A 126 -1.51 2.67 -13.54
CA ILE A 126 -1.48 2.23 -12.14
C ILE A 126 -2.71 1.36 -11.90
N ARG A 127 -2.50 0.11 -11.48
CA ARG A 127 -3.61 -0.79 -11.15
C ARG A 127 -4.20 -0.38 -9.81
N MET A 128 -5.51 -0.24 -9.76
CA MET A 128 -6.21 0.18 -8.55
C MET A 128 -7.30 -0.83 -8.18
N TYR A 129 -7.33 -1.22 -6.91
CA TYR A 129 -8.37 -2.03 -6.29
C TYR A 129 -9.11 -1.20 -5.26
N PHE A 130 -10.43 -1.20 -5.33
CA PHE A 130 -11.30 -0.51 -4.37
C PHE A 130 -11.78 -1.49 -3.31
N VAL A 131 -11.61 -1.13 -2.05
CA VAL A 131 -12.06 -1.92 -0.89
C VAL A 131 -12.93 -1.04 -0.02
N THR A 132 -14.22 -1.37 0.07
CA THR A 132 -15.16 -0.72 0.99
C THR A 132 -15.15 -1.41 2.35
N SER A 133 -15.82 -0.81 3.34
CA SER A 133 -16.01 -1.40 4.67
C SER A 133 -16.71 -2.78 4.61
N GLU A 134 -17.55 -3.04 3.61
CA GLU A 134 -18.28 -4.30 3.41
C GLU A 134 -17.57 -5.29 2.47
N SER A 135 -16.45 -4.89 1.86
CA SER A 135 -15.76 -5.73 0.88
C SER A 135 -15.15 -6.98 1.50
N ASP A 136 -15.26 -8.12 0.82
CA ASP A 136 -14.41 -9.29 1.07
C ASP A 136 -13.03 -9.02 0.46
N ILE A 137 -12.06 -8.67 1.30
CA ILE A 137 -10.71 -8.30 0.88
C ILE A 137 -10.09 -9.39 0.00
N LYS A 138 -10.27 -10.66 0.36
CA LYS A 138 -9.73 -11.77 -0.42
C LYS A 138 -10.34 -11.78 -1.82
N GLY A 139 -11.66 -11.67 -1.91
CA GLY A 139 -12.38 -11.61 -3.17
C GLY A 139 -11.93 -10.45 -4.06
N VAL A 140 -11.70 -9.27 -3.49
CA VAL A 140 -11.21 -8.09 -4.23
C VAL A 140 -9.80 -8.34 -4.76
N LEU A 141 -8.87 -8.83 -3.92
CA LEU A 141 -7.47 -9.02 -4.30
C LEU A 141 -7.26 -10.19 -5.27
N GLU A 142 -8.18 -11.16 -5.31
CA GLU A 142 -8.15 -12.30 -6.23
C GLU A 142 -8.95 -12.06 -7.53
N SER A 143 -9.72 -10.96 -7.61
CA SER A 143 -10.50 -10.62 -8.79
C SER A 143 -9.60 -10.23 -9.97
N LYS A 144 -9.88 -10.83 -11.14
CA LYS A 144 -9.10 -10.67 -12.38
C LYS A 144 -9.68 -9.58 -13.28
#